data_AF-R7VF79-F1
#
_entry.id   AF-R7VF79-F1
#
_cell.length_a   1.000
_cell.length_b   1.000
_cell.length_c   1.000
_cell.angle_alpha   90.00
_cell.angle_beta   90.00
_cell.angle_gamma   90.00
#
_symmetry.space_group_name_H-M   'P 1'
#
loop_
_entity.id
_entity.type
_entity.pdbx_description
1 polymer ?
#
loop_
_entity_poly.entity_id
_entity_poly.type
_entity_poly.pdbx_seq_one_letter_code
_entity_poly.pdbx_strand_id
1 'polypeptide(L)'
;MEVRHLACLLVCLLKTGQAVQTVFEYDSQSLTSVPDSISSELVELSLVYNLITQISQADFNDKYPDLKTLSFSDNKISFVESGCFKGTQLLFINLENNLLTNFPDFHEVNNTLLAVYVTSNAITKISEEEINYLTNLKYLHLAENPIVSLPDLPMNLPALQYLELTGISFHCCSGIAWIRRESEITIDTDTYPCNSQSKWTSSSLQDITEEMLLNEPCAVNGEYSTRGAESMLVFNIEYSSDILIYQLVEQYQLGLRRLDKGYMATC
;
A
#
# COMPACT_ATOMS: atom_id res chain seq x y z
N MET A 1 61.46 5.43 -8.09
CA MET A 1 60.32 5.25 -9.02
C MET A 1 59.18 4.42 -8.41
N GLU A 2 59.15 4.22 -7.07
CA GLU A 2 58.23 3.25 -6.43
C GLU A 2 57.10 3.88 -5.59
N VAL A 3 57.22 5.12 -5.13
CA VAL A 3 56.20 5.75 -4.26
C VAL A 3 54.90 6.08 -5.00
N ARG A 4 54.98 6.38 -6.31
CA ARG A 4 53.80 6.65 -7.15
C ARG A 4 52.95 5.40 -7.43
N HIS A 5 53.58 4.21 -7.45
CA HIS A 5 52.87 2.95 -7.65
C HIS A 5 52.15 2.50 -6.37
N LEU A 6 52.72 2.74 -5.17
CA LEU A 6 52.03 2.49 -3.89
C LEU A 6 50.83 3.41 -3.67
N ALA A 7 50.90 4.69 -4.06
CA ALA A 7 49.76 5.60 -3.98
C ALA A 7 48.63 5.20 -4.93
N CYS A 8 48.96 4.76 -6.15
CA CYS A 8 47.97 4.18 -7.07
C CYS A 8 47.36 2.87 -6.54
N LEU A 9 48.15 2.01 -5.90
CA LEU A 9 47.64 0.78 -5.27
C LEU A 9 46.70 1.08 -4.08
N LEU A 10 46.98 2.09 -3.26
CA LEU A 10 46.07 2.51 -2.18
C LEU A 10 44.77 3.13 -2.73
N VAL A 11 44.85 3.93 -3.80
CA VAL A 11 43.67 4.51 -4.47
C VAL A 11 42.89 3.44 -5.24
N CYS A 12 43.55 2.39 -5.74
CA CYS A 12 42.90 1.23 -6.35
C CYS A 12 42.26 0.30 -5.31
N LEU A 13 42.82 0.17 -4.12
CA LEU A 13 42.21 -0.55 -2.99
C LEU A 13 41.04 0.23 -2.37
N LEU A 14 41.04 1.57 -2.44
CA LEU A 14 39.86 2.41 -2.15
C LEU A 14 38.81 2.41 -3.29
N LYS A 15 39.17 1.84 -4.45
CA LYS A 15 38.31 1.61 -5.61
C LYS A 15 37.97 0.14 -5.83
N THR A 16 38.14 -0.72 -4.82
CA THR A 16 37.34 -1.95 -4.78
C THR A 16 35.93 -1.54 -4.38
N GLY A 17 35.20 -1.01 -5.36
CA GLY A 17 33.78 -0.73 -5.24
C GLY A 17 33.03 -2.04 -5.00
N GLN A 18 32.91 -2.43 -3.74
CA GLN A 18 31.67 -3.01 -3.31
C GLN A 18 30.65 -1.89 -3.45
N ALA A 19 29.63 -2.11 -4.28
CA ALA A 19 28.49 -1.22 -4.35
C ALA A 19 28.05 -0.94 -2.90
N VAL A 20 28.00 0.34 -2.52
CA VAL A 20 27.32 0.69 -1.28
C VAL A 20 25.90 0.19 -1.48
N GLN A 21 25.51 -0.84 -0.74
CA GLN A 21 24.22 -1.47 -0.92
C GLN A 21 23.19 -0.45 -0.44
N THR A 22 22.53 0.24 -1.36
CA THR A 22 21.39 1.14 -1.07
C THR A 22 20.10 0.34 -0.87
N VAL A 23 20.14 -0.95 -1.16
CA VAL A 23 19.06 -1.92 -1.02
C VAL A 23 19.49 -2.94 0.04
N PHE A 24 18.71 -3.08 1.10
CA PHE A 24 18.96 -4.07 2.14
C PHE A 24 17.82 -5.08 2.20
N GLU A 25 18.18 -6.36 2.20
CA GLU A 25 17.23 -7.47 2.31
C GLU A 25 17.54 -8.25 3.60
N TYR A 26 16.56 -8.26 4.51
CA TYR A 26 16.62 -8.92 5.81
C TYR A 26 15.51 -9.97 5.95
N ASP A 27 15.12 -10.58 4.83
CA ASP A 27 13.99 -11.50 4.78
C ASP A 27 14.27 -12.82 5.52
N SER A 28 13.23 -13.39 6.14
CA SER A 28 13.30 -14.72 6.79
C SER A 28 14.38 -14.86 7.88
N GLN A 29 14.70 -13.78 8.59
CA GLN A 29 15.74 -13.77 9.63
C GLN A 29 15.19 -13.93 11.05
N SER A 30 13.88 -14.18 11.19
CA SER A 30 13.18 -14.24 12.49
C SER A 30 13.34 -12.95 13.30
N LEU A 31 13.47 -11.81 12.61
CA LEU A 31 13.62 -10.50 13.25
C LEU A 31 12.32 -10.11 13.96
N THR A 32 12.46 -9.55 15.16
CA THR A 32 11.33 -9.01 15.93
C THR A 32 11.24 -7.49 15.88
N SER A 33 12.23 -6.82 15.27
CA SER A 33 12.30 -5.38 15.08
C SER A 33 13.14 -5.04 13.85
N VAL A 34 13.05 -3.79 13.38
CA VAL A 34 13.94 -3.27 12.33
C VAL A 34 15.39 -3.23 12.86
N PRO A 35 16.40 -3.67 12.09
CA PRO A 35 17.80 -3.57 12.50
C PRO A 35 18.28 -2.11 12.63
N ASP A 36 18.98 -1.79 13.74
CA ASP A 36 19.48 -0.43 14.00
C ASP A 36 20.66 0.01 13.10
N SER A 37 21.35 -0.94 12.45
CA SER A 37 22.65 -0.73 11.79
C SER A 37 22.56 -0.63 10.26
N ILE A 38 21.46 -0.06 9.75
CA ILE A 38 21.25 0.16 8.31
C ILE A 38 21.84 1.52 7.91
N SER A 39 22.50 1.56 6.74
CA SER A 39 23.09 2.79 6.20
C SER A 39 22.05 3.91 6.02
N SER A 40 22.44 5.17 6.25
CA SER A 40 21.56 6.33 5.97
C SER A 40 21.30 6.53 4.48
N GLU A 41 22.12 5.95 3.60
CA GLU A 41 21.94 5.93 2.14
C GLU A 41 20.93 4.85 1.67
N LEU A 42 20.10 4.35 2.60
CA LEU A 42 19.05 3.38 2.32
C LEU A 42 18.02 3.95 1.33
N VAL A 43 17.79 3.22 0.25
CA VAL A 43 16.78 3.50 -0.78
C VAL A 43 15.67 2.47 -0.74
N GLU A 44 15.98 1.20 -0.46
CA GLU A 44 15.01 0.11 -0.38
C GLU A 44 15.31 -0.84 0.77
N LEU A 45 14.28 -1.23 1.52
CA LEU A 45 14.41 -2.18 2.61
C LEU A 45 13.33 -3.27 2.51
N SER A 46 13.77 -4.52 2.50
CA SER A 46 12.92 -5.70 2.60
C SER A 46 13.12 -6.38 3.94
N LEU A 47 12.03 -6.61 4.65
CA LEU A 47 11.94 -7.29 5.95
C LEU A 47 10.88 -8.40 5.91
N VAL A 48 10.70 -9.04 4.76
CA VAL A 48 9.63 -10.00 4.49
C VAL A 48 9.81 -11.30 5.29
N TYR A 49 8.72 -11.97 5.65
CA TYR A 49 8.75 -13.22 6.42
C TYR A 49 9.51 -13.14 7.76
N ASN A 50 9.27 -12.08 8.52
CA ASN A 50 9.84 -11.92 9.87
C ASN A 50 8.74 -11.97 10.95
N LEU A 51 9.11 -11.62 12.18
CA LEU A 51 8.24 -11.64 13.37
C LEU A 51 8.05 -10.24 13.95
N ILE A 52 8.17 -9.20 13.12
CA ILE A 52 8.03 -7.81 13.54
C ILE A 52 6.57 -7.52 13.88
N THR A 53 6.33 -6.90 15.03
CA THR A 53 4.97 -6.68 15.54
C THR A 53 4.50 -5.23 15.43
N GLN A 54 5.40 -4.29 15.18
CA GLN A 54 5.09 -2.86 15.05
C GLN A 54 6.16 -2.14 14.23
N ILE A 55 5.78 -1.00 13.65
CA ILE A 55 6.72 0.00 13.11
C ILE A 55 6.63 1.23 14.01
N SER A 56 7.75 1.64 14.57
CA SER A 56 7.88 2.75 15.52
C SER A 56 8.58 3.95 14.87
N GLN A 57 8.46 5.13 15.49
CA GLN A 57 9.21 6.32 15.06
C GLN A 57 10.72 6.10 15.10
N ALA A 58 11.19 5.32 16.07
CA ALA A 58 12.61 5.00 16.21
C ALA A 58 13.13 4.23 14.99
N ASP A 59 12.29 3.57 14.19
CA ASP A 59 12.75 2.78 13.05
C ASP A 59 13.13 3.67 11.86
N PHE A 60 12.39 4.74 11.55
CA PHE A 60 12.53 5.48 10.29
C PHE A 60 12.60 7.01 10.39
N ASN A 61 12.11 7.63 11.46
CA ASN A 61 11.91 9.08 11.53
C ASN A 61 13.25 9.83 11.42
N ASP A 62 13.37 10.66 10.38
CA ASP A 62 14.56 11.46 10.03
C ASP A 62 15.85 10.63 9.85
N LYS A 63 15.75 9.30 9.59
CA LYS A 63 16.91 8.39 9.45
C LYS A 63 17.35 8.15 8.02
N TYR A 64 16.40 8.03 7.09
CA TYR A 64 16.65 7.55 5.72
C TYR A 64 16.05 8.50 4.68
N PRO A 65 16.74 9.60 4.36
CA PRO A 65 16.21 10.65 3.48
C PRO A 65 15.99 10.20 2.02
N ASP A 66 16.67 9.13 1.60
CA ASP A 66 16.59 8.59 0.24
C ASP A 66 15.71 7.34 0.12
N LEU A 67 15.06 6.93 1.22
CA LEU A 67 14.23 5.73 1.28
C LEU A 67 12.96 5.90 0.44
N LYS A 68 12.75 4.98 -0.49
CA LYS A 68 11.64 4.97 -1.48
C LYS A 68 10.75 3.75 -1.37
N THR A 69 11.30 2.59 -0.99
CA THR A 69 10.58 1.32 -1.00
C THR A 69 10.73 0.61 0.33
N LEU A 70 9.61 0.26 0.96
CA LEU A 70 9.58 -0.54 2.18
C LEU A 70 8.69 -1.77 1.99
N SER A 71 9.23 -2.95 2.33
CA SER A 71 8.43 -4.17 2.41
C SER A 71 8.53 -4.81 3.79
N PHE A 72 7.38 -5.02 4.39
CA PHE A 72 7.16 -5.71 5.65
C PHE A 72 6.13 -6.84 5.49
N SER A 73 5.94 -7.36 4.27
CA SER A 73 4.95 -8.40 4.04
C SER A 73 5.25 -9.64 4.90
N ASP A 74 4.19 -10.37 5.26
CA ASP A 74 4.29 -11.62 6.01
C ASP A 74 4.99 -11.47 7.38
N ASN A 75 4.62 -10.43 8.11
CA ASN A 75 5.07 -10.19 9.49
C ASN A 75 3.91 -10.40 10.49
N LYS A 76 3.97 -9.74 11.64
CA LYS A 76 2.94 -9.76 12.70
C LYS A 76 2.57 -8.33 13.10
N ILE A 77 2.72 -7.38 12.19
CA ILE A 77 2.54 -5.95 12.47
C ILE A 77 1.08 -5.66 12.73
N SER A 78 0.77 -5.20 13.93
CA SER A 78 -0.58 -4.76 14.31
C SER A 78 -0.70 -3.26 14.44
N PHE A 79 0.43 -2.55 14.45
CA PHE A 79 0.48 -1.10 14.68
C PHE A 79 1.63 -0.43 13.91
N VAL A 80 1.34 0.72 13.31
CA VAL A 80 2.31 1.64 12.71
C VAL A 80 2.16 2.97 13.44
N GLU A 81 3.23 3.41 14.09
CA GLU A 81 3.22 4.65 14.87
C GLU A 81 3.11 5.87 13.95
N SER A 82 2.22 6.81 14.30
CA SER A 82 2.06 8.07 13.57
C SER A 82 3.39 8.83 13.50
N GLY A 83 3.70 9.40 12.33
CA GLY A 83 4.93 10.15 12.11
C GLY A 83 6.20 9.30 11.94
N CYS A 84 6.12 7.97 11.88
CA CYS A 84 7.32 7.14 11.76
C CYS A 84 8.09 7.35 10.45
N PHE A 85 7.41 7.69 9.35
CA PHE A 85 8.04 7.90 8.04
C PHE A 85 8.50 9.35 7.78
N LYS A 86 8.49 10.22 8.80
CA LYS A 86 8.99 11.59 8.68
C LYS A 86 10.41 11.64 8.14
N GLY A 87 10.65 12.55 7.20
CA GLY A 87 11.95 12.76 6.58
C GLY A 87 12.33 11.72 5.50
N THR A 88 11.49 10.72 5.23
CA THR A 88 11.67 9.78 4.11
C THR A 88 11.04 10.32 2.82
N GLN A 89 11.33 9.69 1.68
CA GLN A 89 10.70 9.98 0.38
C GLN A 89 9.94 8.75 -0.11
N LEU A 90 9.21 8.10 0.80
CA LEU A 90 8.56 6.81 0.54
C LEU A 90 7.58 6.92 -0.63
N LEU A 91 7.78 6.05 -1.62
CA LEU A 91 6.94 5.93 -2.82
C LEU A 91 6.03 4.69 -2.73
N PHE A 92 6.54 3.61 -2.13
CA PHE A 92 5.87 2.32 -2.05
C PHE A 92 6.03 1.70 -0.67
N ILE A 93 4.93 1.20 -0.13
CA ILE A 93 4.94 0.39 1.09
C ILE A 93 4.10 -0.89 0.93
N ASN A 94 4.71 -2.03 1.24
CA ASN A 94 4.04 -3.32 1.34
C ASN A 94 3.92 -3.76 2.80
N LEU A 95 2.68 -3.88 3.26
CA LEU A 95 2.26 -4.36 4.59
C LEU A 95 1.30 -5.55 4.47
N GLU A 96 1.32 -6.28 3.35
CA GLU A 96 0.48 -7.45 3.12
C GLU A 96 0.71 -8.55 4.17
N ASN A 97 -0.31 -9.37 4.43
CA ASN A 97 -0.22 -10.51 5.33
C ASN A 97 0.28 -10.13 6.74
N ASN A 98 -0.31 -9.08 7.32
CA ASN A 98 -0.03 -8.59 8.67
C ASN A 98 -1.30 -8.63 9.54
N LEU A 99 -1.29 -7.91 10.67
CA LEU A 99 -2.37 -7.91 11.68
C LEU A 99 -2.93 -6.51 11.90
N LEU A 100 -2.82 -5.60 10.92
CA LEU A 100 -3.29 -4.22 11.04
C LEU A 100 -4.80 -4.19 11.18
N THR A 101 -5.32 -3.48 12.18
CA THR A 101 -6.76 -3.27 12.37
C THR A 101 -7.27 -1.92 11.88
N ASN A 102 -6.35 -0.98 11.61
CA ASN A 102 -6.63 0.36 11.10
C ASN A 102 -5.71 0.64 9.91
N PHE A 103 -6.12 1.55 9.03
CA PHE A 103 -5.26 2.03 7.96
C PHE A 103 -4.10 2.86 8.55
N PRO A 104 -2.83 2.62 8.17
CA PRO A 104 -1.70 3.37 8.73
C PRO A 104 -1.75 4.86 8.40
N ASP A 105 -1.17 5.67 9.29
CA ASP A 105 -0.98 7.11 9.06
C ASP A 105 0.23 7.37 8.15
N PHE A 106 -0.03 8.04 7.03
CA PHE A 106 0.96 8.38 6.01
C PHE A 106 1.11 9.89 5.80
N HIS A 107 0.66 10.73 6.75
CA HIS A 107 0.70 12.19 6.63
C HIS A 107 2.08 12.74 6.25
N GLU A 108 3.14 12.16 6.80
CA GLU A 108 4.52 12.60 6.57
C GLU A 108 5.05 12.31 5.16
N VAL A 109 4.41 11.41 4.42
CA VAL A 109 4.81 10.99 3.06
C VAL A 109 3.68 11.22 2.04
N ASN A 110 2.70 12.06 2.39
CA ASN A 110 1.50 12.32 1.60
C ASN A 110 1.78 12.79 0.16
N ASN A 111 2.87 13.52 -0.04
CA ASN A 111 3.26 14.09 -1.32
C ASN A 111 4.10 13.14 -2.17
N THR A 112 4.63 12.05 -1.59
CA THR A 112 5.51 11.10 -2.29
C THR A 112 4.87 9.74 -2.51
N LEU A 113 3.99 9.30 -1.61
CA LEU A 113 3.44 7.95 -1.62
C LEU A 113 2.56 7.71 -2.85
N LEU A 114 2.90 6.68 -3.62
CA LEU A 114 2.21 6.29 -4.85
C LEU A 114 1.45 4.97 -4.71
N ALA A 115 1.89 4.10 -3.82
CA ALA A 115 1.33 2.76 -3.69
C ALA A 115 1.36 2.26 -2.24
N VAL A 116 0.21 1.73 -1.79
CA VAL A 116 0.03 1.15 -0.45
C VAL A 116 -0.62 -0.21 -0.58
N TYR A 117 0.09 -1.25 -0.15
CA TYR A 117 -0.43 -2.62 -0.14
C TYR A 117 -0.69 -3.06 1.30
N VAL A 118 -1.95 -3.33 1.62
CA VAL A 118 -2.39 -3.80 2.94
C VAL A 118 -3.32 -5.00 2.82
N THR A 119 -3.21 -5.76 1.73
CA THR A 119 -3.95 -7.01 1.49
C THR A 119 -3.77 -7.99 2.65
N SER A 120 -4.80 -8.77 2.98
CA SER A 120 -4.77 -9.79 4.03
C SER A 120 -4.35 -9.23 5.40
N ASN A 121 -5.06 -8.19 5.84
CA ASN A 121 -4.96 -7.64 7.19
C ASN A 121 -6.33 -7.77 7.91
N ALA A 122 -6.51 -7.07 9.02
CA ALA A 122 -7.74 -7.04 9.80
C ALA A 122 -8.41 -5.64 9.80
N ILE A 123 -8.20 -4.85 8.74
CA ILE A 123 -8.75 -3.49 8.64
C ILE A 123 -10.27 -3.57 8.45
N THR A 124 -11.02 -2.89 9.31
CA THR A 124 -12.50 -2.97 9.31
C THR A 124 -13.18 -1.74 8.70
N LYS A 125 -12.48 -0.61 8.68
CA LYS A 125 -12.95 0.67 8.17
C LYS A 125 -11.76 1.51 7.71
N ILE A 126 -12.05 2.41 6.78
CA ILE A 126 -11.17 3.51 6.39
C ILE A 126 -12.07 4.74 6.35
N SER A 127 -11.65 5.83 6.99
CA SER A 127 -12.37 7.11 7.01
C SER A 127 -11.78 8.08 5.99
N GLU A 128 -12.56 9.11 5.62
CA GLU A 128 -12.09 10.16 4.70
C GLU A 128 -10.83 10.87 5.23
N GLU A 129 -10.78 11.16 6.53
CA GLU A 129 -9.65 11.84 7.17
C GLU A 129 -8.34 11.01 7.12
N GLU A 130 -8.44 9.68 7.07
CA GLU A 130 -7.27 8.79 7.00
C GLU A 130 -6.62 8.77 5.61
N ILE A 131 -7.31 9.21 4.54
CA ILE A 131 -6.84 9.06 3.16
C ILE A 131 -6.91 10.33 2.30
N ASN A 132 -7.70 11.34 2.65
CA ASN A 132 -7.95 12.50 1.77
C ASN A 132 -6.69 13.34 1.46
N TYR A 133 -5.63 13.19 2.25
CA TYR A 133 -4.35 13.85 2.06
C TYR A 133 -3.44 13.09 1.07
N LEU A 134 -3.73 11.84 0.73
CA LEU A 134 -2.94 10.98 -0.16
C LEU A 134 -3.22 11.29 -1.64
N THR A 135 -3.07 12.56 -2.01
CA THR A 135 -3.47 13.09 -3.32
C THR A 135 -2.68 12.53 -4.51
N ASN A 136 -1.49 11.94 -4.27
CA ASN A 136 -0.65 11.31 -5.29
C ASN A 136 -0.76 9.77 -5.32
N LEU A 137 -1.57 9.16 -4.45
CA LEU A 137 -1.71 7.71 -4.38
C LEU A 137 -2.39 7.18 -5.64
N LYS A 138 -1.73 6.25 -6.32
CA LYS A 138 -2.18 5.64 -7.58
C LYS A 138 -2.68 4.22 -7.41
N TYR A 139 -2.09 3.47 -6.48
CA TYR A 139 -2.36 2.05 -6.28
C TYR A 139 -2.70 1.77 -4.82
N LEU A 140 -3.89 1.22 -4.58
CA LEU A 140 -4.34 0.85 -3.25
C LEU A 140 -4.86 -0.59 -3.25
N HIS A 141 -4.22 -1.45 -2.47
CA HIS A 141 -4.61 -2.86 -2.37
C HIS A 141 -5.16 -3.13 -0.97
N LEU A 142 -6.46 -3.43 -0.90
CA LEU A 142 -7.23 -3.64 0.34
C LEU A 142 -7.80 -5.06 0.44
N ALA A 143 -7.52 -5.92 -0.55
CA ALA A 143 -8.12 -7.25 -0.65
C ALA A 143 -7.99 -8.06 0.66
N GLU A 144 -8.92 -8.99 0.87
CA GLU A 144 -8.90 -9.90 2.02
C GLU A 144 -8.85 -9.19 3.39
N ASN A 145 -9.46 -8.00 3.48
CA ASN A 145 -9.71 -7.32 4.75
C ASN A 145 -11.21 -7.36 5.12
N PRO A 146 -11.57 -7.41 6.41
CA PRO A 146 -12.96 -7.39 6.87
C PRO A 146 -13.59 -5.98 6.82
N ILE A 147 -13.37 -5.23 5.74
CA ILE A 147 -13.87 -3.88 5.56
C ILE A 147 -15.39 -3.93 5.31
N VAL A 148 -16.15 -3.17 6.10
CA VAL A 148 -17.62 -3.12 5.99
C VAL A 148 -18.08 -1.93 5.15
N SER A 149 -17.32 -0.84 5.17
CA SER A 149 -17.62 0.41 4.46
C SER A 149 -16.35 1.14 4.06
N LEU A 150 -16.39 1.80 2.90
CA LEU A 150 -15.35 2.69 2.39
C LEU A 150 -15.98 4.05 2.04
N PRO A 151 -15.23 5.16 2.16
CA PRO A 151 -15.68 6.46 1.69
C PRO A 151 -15.67 6.48 0.16
N ASP A 152 -16.13 7.58 -0.45
CA ASP A 152 -16.02 7.80 -1.89
C ASP A 152 -14.53 7.94 -2.28
N LEU A 153 -13.88 6.80 -2.58
CA LEU A 153 -12.46 6.74 -2.86
C LEU A 153 -12.06 7.59 -4.08
N PRO A 154 -12.79 7.57 -5.21
CA PRO A 154 -12.49 8.46 -6.34
C PRO A 154 -12.47 9.94 -5.97
N MET A 155 -13.37 10.38 -5.07
CA MET A 155 -13.41 11.77 -4.60
C MET A 155 -12.26 12.11 -3.65
N ASN A 156 -11.84 11.17 -2.79
CA ASN A 156 -10.81 11.40 -1.76
C ASN A 156 -9.38 11.11 -2.25
N LEU A 157 -9.22 10.31 -3.32
CA LEU A 157 -7.94 9.90 -3.91
C LEU A 157 -7.93 10.27 -5.40
N PRO A 158 -7.73 11.55 -5.75
CA PRO A 158 -7.94 12.05 -7.11
C PRO A 158 -6.95 11.48 -8.15
N ALA A 159 -5.80 10.95 -7.70
CA ALA A 159 -4.81 10.31 -8.56
C ALA A 159 -4.93 8.78 -8.61
N LEU A 160 -5.95 8.19 -7.97
CA LEU A 160 -6.10 6.74 -7.91
C LEU A 160 -6.32 6.18 -9.32
N GLN A 161 -5.62 5.09 -9.63
CA GLN A 161 -5.68 4.41 -10.94
C GLN A 161 -6.10 2.96 -10.79
N TYR A 162 -5.74 2.32 -9.68
CA TYR A 162 -6.03 0.92 -9.43
C TYR A 162 -6.40 0.69 -7.96
N LEU A 163 -7.46 -0.10 -7.76
CA LEU A 163 -8.01 -0.43 -6.47
C LEU A 163 -8.36 -1.93 -6.41
N GLU A 164 -7.73 -2.65 -5.49
CA GLU A 164 -8.02 -4.07 -5.26
C GLU A 164 -8.90 -4.26 -4.01
N LEU A 165 -10.09 -4.84 -4.19
CA LEU A 165 -11.14 -5.07 -3.19
C LEU A 165 -11.61 -6.53 -3.15
N THR A 166 -10.90 -7.45 -3.81
CA THR A 166 -11.20 -8.89 -3.83
C THR A 166 -11.28 -9.44 -2.39
N GLY A 167 -12.25 -10.30 -2.10
CA GLY A 167 -12.45 -10.85 -0.75
C GLY A 167 -13.09 -9.89 0.27
N ILE A 168 -13.47 -8.67 -0.12
CA ILE A 168 -14.22 -7.75 0.74
C ILE A 168 -15.73 -7.93 0.55
N SER A 169 -16.46 -8.07 1.66
CA SER A 169 -17.92 -8.24 1.66
C SER A 169 -18.64 -6.96 2.12
N PHE A 170 -18.95 -6.08 1.17
CA PHE A 170 -19.55 -4.78 1.42
C PHE A 170 -21.01 -4.86 1.84
N HIS A 171 -21.43 -3.96 2.71
CA HIS A 171 -22.84 -3.58 2.78
C HIS A 171 -23.14 -2.72 1.54
N CYS A 172 -23.66 -3.34 0.49
CA CYS A 172 -24.11 -2.64 -0.72
C CYS A 172 -25.31 -1.74 -0.39
N CYS A 173 -25.05 -0.44 -0.34
CA CYS A 173 -25.96 0.68 -0.10
C CYS A 173 -25.41 1.94 -0.80
N SER A 174 -26.01 3.10 -0.54
CA SER A 174 -25.64 4.39 -1.14
C SER A 174 -24.18 4.78 -0.92
N GLY A 175 -23.56 4.32 0.17
CA GLY A 175 -22.18 4.64 0.55
C GLY A 175 -21.12 3.99 -0.32
N ILE A 176 -21.45 2.91 -1.03
CA ILE A 176 -20.54 2.27 -2.01
C ILE A 176 -20.98 2.50 -3.46
N ALA A 177 -21.96 3.37 -3.71
CA ALA A 177 -22.48 3.65 -5.04
C ALA A 177 -21.39 4.09 -6.04
N TRP A 178 -20.35 4.77 -5.55
CA TRP A 178 -19.19 5.21 -6.32
C TRP A 178 -18.46 4.06 -7.04
N ILE A 179 -18.59 2.81 -6.59
CA ILE A 179 -17.97 1.64 -7.25
C ILE A 179 -18.56 1.36 -8.65
N ARG A 180 -19.77 1.88 -8.92
CA ARG A 180 -20.46 1.77 -10.21
C ARG A 180 -20.44 3.06 -11.01
N ARG A 181 -19.95 4.15 -10.43
CA ARG A 181 -19.79 5.43 -11.11
C ARG A 181 -18.73 5.26 -12.20
N GLU A 182 -18.98 5.81 -13.38
CA GLU A 182 -17.98 5.87 -14.43
C GLU A 182 -16.74 6.63 -13.93
N SER A 183 -15.59 5.98 -13.95
CA SER A 183 -14.30 6.56 -13.57
C SER A 183 -13.17 5.87 -14.33
N GLU A 184 -12.01 6.52 -14.39
CA GLU A 184 -10.78 5.95 -14.99
C GLU A 184 -10.09 4.92 -14.06
N ILE A 185 -10.65 4.67 -12.87
CA ILE A 185 -10.08 3.75 -11.89
C ILE A 185 -10.39 2.31 -12.30
N THR A 186 -9.36 1.48 -12.38
CA THR A 186 -9.52 0.03 -12.48
C THR A 186 -9.83 -0.53 -11.09
N ILE A 187 -11.01 -1.13 -10.93
CA ILE A 187 -11.46 -1.71 -9.66
C ILE A 187 -11.57 -3.23 -9.81
N ASP A 188 -10.74 -3.94 -9.07
CA ASP A 188 -10.79 -5.40 -8.98
C ASP A 188 -11.58 -5.78 -7.72
N THR A 189 -12.67 -6.52 -7.88
CA THR A 189 -13.55 -6.93 -6.78
C THR A 189 -14.25 -8.23 -7.11
N ASP A 190 -14.81 -8.89 -6.09
CA ASP A 190 -15.53 -10.14 -6.27
C ASP A 190 -16.75 -9.96 -7.18
N THR A 191 -17.12 -11.03 -7.89
CA THR A 191 -18.33 -11.02 -8.73
C THR A 191 -19.59 -10.76 -7.90
N TYR A 192 -19.62 -11.18 -6.63
CA TYR A 192 -20.75 -11.06 -5.69
C TYR A 192 -20.28 -10.40 -4.38
N PRO A 193 -20.01 -9.08 -4.38
CA PRO A 193 -19.33 -8.42 -3.27
C PRO A 193 -20.27 -7.99 -2.14
N CYS A 194 -21.59 -8.14 -2.31
CA CYS A 194 -22.58 -7.69 -1.34
C CYS A 194 -22.82 -8.71 -0.21
N ASN A 195 -22.75 -8.26 1.03
CA ASN A 195 -22.93 -9.08 2.22
C ASN A 195 -24.41 -9.31 2.57
N SER A 196 -24.65 -10.11 3.63
CA SER A 196 -25.99 -10.53 4.07
C SER A 196 -26.92 -9.40 4.53
N GLN A 197 -26.39 -8.20 4.80
CA GLN A 197 -27.19 -7.04 5.15
C GLN A 197 -27.77 -6.35 3.91
N SER A 198 -27.30 -6.70 2.71
CA SER A 198 -27.78 -6.17 1.45
C SER A 198 -28.82 -7.06 0.80
N LYS A 199 -29.76 -6.45 0.07
CA LYS A 199 -30.74 -7.18 -0.76
C LYS A 199 -30.12 -7.87 -2.00
N TRP A 200 -28.85 -7.62 -2.29
CA TRP A 200 -28.12 -8.07 -3.47
C TRP A 200 -27.07 -9.16 -3.21
N THR A 201 -27.20 -9.91 -2.12
CA THR A 201 -26.27 -11.01 -1.74
C THR A 201 -25.96 -12.02 -2.84
N SER A 202 -26.91 -12.26 -3.75
CA SER A 202 -26.79 -13.22 -4.85
C SER A 202 -26.78 -12.56 -6.23
N SER A 203 -26.63 -11.23 -6.28
CA SER A 203 -26.58 -10.46 -7.52
C SER A 203 -25.14 -10.16 -7.88
N SER A 204 -24.79 -10.30 -9.16
CA SER A 204 -23.47 -9.87 -9.60
C SER A 204 -23.37 -8.34 -9.50
N LEU A 205 -22.20 -7.81 -9.14
CA LEU A 205 -21.97 -6.35 -9.17
C LEU A 205 -22.24 -5.75 -10.56
N GLN A 206 -22.06 -6.52 -11.63
CA GLN A 206 -22.35 -6.07 -13.00
C GLN A 206 -23.85 -5.75 -13.20
N ASP A 207 -24.73 -6.46 -12.49
CA ASP A 207 -26.19 -6.30 -12.57
C ASP A 207 -26.73 -5.22 -11.62
N ILE A 208 -25.88 -4.67 -10.74
CA ILE A 208 -26.25 -3.62 -9.78
C ILE A 208 -25.81 -2.26 -10.34
N THR A 209 -26.77 -1.35 -10.54
CA THR A 209 -26.48 0.00 -11.04
C THR A 209 -26.14 0.98 -9.92
N GLU A 210 -25.49 2.09 -10.26
CA GLU A 210 -25.26 3.20 -9.31
C GLU A 210 -26.59 3.72 -8.73
N GLU A 211 -27.62 3.94 -9.56
CA GLU A 211 -28.94 4.39 -9.11
C GLU A 211 -29.60 3.41 -8.12
N MET A 212 -29.46 2.11 -8.36
CA MET A 212 -29.95 1.08 -7.45
C MET A 212 -29.31 1.22 -6.06
N LEU A 213 -27.99 1.44 -6.01
CA LEU A 213 -27.23 1.65 -4.78
C LEU A 213 -27.60 2.97 -4.10
N LEU A 214 -27.68 4.08 -4.84
CA LEU A 214 -28.04 5.40 -4.30
C LEU A 214 -29.43 5.41 -3.64
N ASN A 215 -30.36 4.61 -4.14
CA ASN A 215 -31.70 4.48 -3.58
C ASN A 215 -31.78 3.55 -2.35
N GLU A 216 -30.70 2.86 -1.99
CA GLU A 216 -30.62 2.00 -0.80
C GLU A 216 -29.86 2.71 0.32
N PRO A 217 -30.51 3.09 1.43
CA PRO A 217 -29.84 3.81 2.51
C PRO A 217 -28.86 2.91 3.26
N CYS A 218 -27.70 3.43 3.63
CA CYS A 218 -26.80 2.73 4.54
C CYS A 218 -27.34 2.81 5.97
N ALA A 219 -27.52 1.66 6.62
CA ALA A 219 -27.88 1.61 8.03
C ALA A 219 -26.69 2.04 8.89
N VAL A 220 -26.70 3.28 9.39
CA VAL A 220 -25.73 3.76 10.38
C VAL A 220 -26.42 3.73 11.75
N ASN A 221 -26.12 2.75 12.60
CA ASN A 221 -26.46 2.76 14.05
C ASN A 221 -27.77 3.46 14.46
N GLY A 222 -28.91 3.17 13.79
CA GLY A 222 -30.21 3.74 14.14
C GLY A 222 -30.50 5.17 13.68
N GLU A 223 -29.63 5.83 12.92
CA GLU A 223 -29.88 7.15 12.31
C GLU A 223 -29.55 7.13 10.80
N TYR A 224 -30.55 7.41 9.97
CA TYR A 224 -30.41 7.44 8.51
C TYR A 224 -29.57 8.65 8.09
N SER A 225 -28.36 8.41 7.55
CA SER A 225 -27.56 9.46 6.92
C SER A 225 -27.93 9.59 5.44
N THR A 226 -28.48 10.74 5.06
CA THR A 226 -28.81 11.09 3.66
C THR A 226 -27.70 11.87 2.95
N ARG A 227 -26.46 11.85 3.46
CA ARG A 227 -25.39 12.75 2.98
C ARG A 227 -24.75 12.39 1.63
N GLY A 228 -25.33 11.47 0.86
CA GLY A 228 -24.75 10.96 -0.39
C GLY A 228 -25.10 11.73 -1.69
N ALA A 229 -25.68 12.94 -1.64
CA ALA A 229 -26.22 13.58 -2.85
C ALA A 229 -25.74 15.01 -3.15
N GLU A 230 -24.79 15.60 -2.43
CA GLU A 230 -24.36 16.98 -2.70
C GLU A 230 -22.84 17.14 -2.79
N SER A 231 -22.28 16.83 -3.96
CA SER A 231 -21.17 17.59 -4.56
C SER A 231 -20.82 17.03 -5.95
N MET A 232 -21.55 17.47 -6.98
CA MET A 232 -21.18 17.28 -8.37
C MET A 232 -20.26 18.45 -8.76
N LEU A 233 -18.93 18.26 -8.64
CA LEU A 233 -17.95 19.15 -9.26
C LEU A 233 -17.18 18.37 -10.32
N VAL A 234 -17.41 18.78 -11.56
CA VAL A 234 -16.73 18.29 -12.75
C VAL A 234 -15.29 18.81 -12.74
N PHE A 235 -14.31 17.93 -12.58
CA PHE A 235 -12.92 18.23 -12.88
C PHE A 235 -12.53 17.56 -14.19
N ASN A 236 -12.17 18.37 -15.18
CA ASN A 236 -11.46 17.93 -16.38
C ASN A 236 -10.04 17.55 -15.98
N ILE A 237 -9.61 16.33 -16.27
CA ILE A 237 -8.21 15.92 -16.16
C ILE A 237 -7.72 15.54 -17.56
N GLU A 238 -6.66 16.21 -17.99
CA GLU A 238 -5.92 15.89 -19.20
C GLU A 238 -5.04 14.65 -18.98
N TYR A 239 -4.97 13.81 -20.01
CA TYR A 239 -4.16 12.60 -20.07
C TYR A 239 -2.66 12.89 -19.90
N SER A 240 -1.98 12.10 -19.06
CA SER A 240 -0.52 11.89 -19.15
C SER A 240 -0.22 10.40 -19.13
N SER A 241 0.37 9.93 -20.24
CA SER A 241 0.80 8.57 -20.48
C SER A 241 2.13 8.28 -19.78
N ASP A 242 2.15 7.35 -18.81
CA ASP A 242 3.40 6.80 -18.27
C ASP A 242 3.31 5.27 -18.08
N ILE A 243 3.96 4.53 -18.99
CA ILE A 243 4.03 3.05 -19.07
C ILE A 243 5.23 2.47 -18.28
N LEU A 244 5.88 3.24 -17.40
CA LEU A 244 7.14 2.81 -16.74
C LEU A 244 7.03 2.36 -15.28
N ILE A 245 5.85 2.38 -14.65
CA ILE A 245 5.69 1.95 -13.25
C ILE A 245 5.21 0.50 -13.12
N TYR A 246 4.46 -0.01 -14.11
CA TYR A 246 4.06 -1.43 -14.16
C TYR A 246 5.27 -2.36 -14.12
N GLN A 247 6.40 -1.97 -14.73
CA GLN A 247 7.61 -2.78 -14.71
C GLN A 247 8.35 -2.77 -13.36
N LEU A 248 8.23 -1.73 -12.52
CA LEU A 248 8.82 -1.77 -11.17
C LEU A 248 7.95 -2.55 -10.18
N VAL A 249 6.63 -2.43 -10.32
CA VAL A 249 5.65 -3.15 -9.48
C VAL A 249 5.59 -4.64 -9.82
N GLU A 250 5.57 -5.02 -11.10
CA GLU A 250 5.61 -6.45 -11.50
C GLU A 250 6.98 -7.11 -11.27
N GLN A 251 8.10 -6.38 -11.38
CA GLN A 251 9.41 -6.96 -11.09
C GLN A 251 9.55 -7.30 -9.60
N TYR A 252 8.87 -6.57 -8.70
CA TYR A 252 8.78 -6.93 -7.29
C TYR A 252 7.96 -8.24 -7.09
N GLN A 253 6.83 -8.41 -7.78
CA GLN A 253 6.07 -9.67 -7.76
C GLN A 253 6.84 -10.86 -8.36
N LEU A 254 7.64 -10.64 -9.41
CA LEU A 254 8.47 -11.68 -10.05
C LEU A 254 9.74 -12.01 -9.26
N GLY A 255 10.28 -11.06 -8.49
CA GLY A 255 11.40 -11.26 -7.57
C GLY A 255 11.04 -12.19 -6.41
N LEU A 256 9.87 -11.99 -5.79
CA LEU A 256 9.39 -12.82 -4.68
C LEU A 256 9.01 -14.25 -5.12
N ARG A 257 8.47 -14.44 -6.34
CA ARG A 257 8.19 -15.80 -6.88
C ARG A 257 9.44 -16.65 -7.16
N ARG A 258 10.65 -16.07 -7.16
CA ARG A 258 11.89 -16.86 -7.27
C ARG A 258 12.33 -17.49 -5.94
N LEU A 259 11.85 -16.99 -4.80
CA LEU A 259 12.13 -17.57 -3.48
C LEU A 259 11.16 -18.72 -3.11
N ASP A 260 9.98 -18.79 -3.74
CA ASP A 260 9.01 -19.88 -3.54
C ASP A 260 9.37 -21.21 -4.23
N LYS A 261 10.38 -21.22 -5.10
CA LYS A 261 10.94 -22.47 -5.63
C LYS A 261 12.15 -22.89 -4.82
N GLY A 262 11.88 -23.45 -3.65
CA GLY A 262 12.86 -24.10 -2.79
C GLY A 262 13.84 -24.97 -3.57
N TYR A 263 15.11 -24.59 -3.51
CA TYR A 263 16.23 -25.49 -3.73
C TYR A 263 16.19 -26.58 -2.64
N MET A 264 15.52 -27.70 -2.90
CA MET A 264 15.98 -28.98 -2.36
C MET A 264 17.16 -29.42 -3.22
N ALA A 265 18.36 -29.00 -2.84
CA ALA A 265 19.59 -29.69 -3.24
C ALA A 265 20.18 -30.30 -1.96
N THR A 266 19.92 -31.59 -1.77
CA THR A 266 20.66 -32.44 -0.83
C THR A 266 22.12 -32.54 -1.26
N CYS A 267 23.02 -32.68 -0.28
CA CYS A 267 24.44 -32.97 -0.45
C CYS A 267 24.75 -34.11 -1.41
#